data_AF-A0A195C928-F1
#
_entry.id   AF-A0A195C928-F1
#
_cell.length_a   1.000
_cell.length_b   1.000
_cell.length_c   1.000
_cell.angle_alpha   90.00
_cell.angle_beta   90.00
_cell.angle_gamma   90.00
#
_symmetry.space_group_name_H-M   'P 1'
#
loop_
_entity.id
_entity.type
_entity.pdbx_description
1 polymer ?
#
loop_
_entity_poly.entity_id
_entity_poly.type
_entity_poly.pdbx_seq_one_letter_code
_entity_poly.pdbx_strand_id
1 'polypeptide(L)'
;MTIASFGIKVNYIYEWKYADYIWESNEQKEDAINSGTYNRSTCMLFDVDKAKDGRIFVTASNELGPGAPATLATITDEIGPGGPLLQPYPDWSWHNSNCTCDGIVSVIRVHIRCNHIFVLDSGRIGPDQICNPKLLIFNLKDDTLVKTIYIPFDIASNATGSGLLVVPYVYVPGECTHFLDKMIVSIFFLK
;
A
#
# COMPACT_ATOMS: atom_id res chain seq x y z
N MET A 1 -17.77 -0.08 -42.84
CA MET A 1 -16.75 0.63 -42.04
C MET A 1 -16.30 -0.32 -40.94
N THR A 2 -15.16 -0.98 -41.13
CA THR A 2 -14.67 -2.03 -40.24
C THR A 2 -13.78 -1.36 -39.19
N ILE A 3 -14.20 -1.35 -37.93
CA ILE A 3 -13.36 -0.86 -36.84
C ILE A 3 -12.32 -1.94 -36.57
N ALA A 4 -11.10 -1.74 -37.07
CA ALA A 4 -9.96 -2.54 -36.67
C ALA A 4 -9.57 -2.10 -35.24
N SER A 5 -9.97 -2.89 -34.25
CA SER A 5 -9.43 -2.76 -32.89
C SER A 5 -8.03 -3.39 -32.88
N PHE A 6 -6.99 -2.57 -32.79
CA PHE A 6 -5.64 -3.03 -32.46
C PHE A 6 -5.57 -3.28 -30.96
N GLY A 7 -6.31 -4.28 -30.49
CA GLY A 7 -6.30 -4.68 -29.09
C GLY A 7 -4.93 -5.24 -28.74
N ILE A 8 -4.14 -4.51 -27.94
CA ILE A 8 -2.99 -5.08 -27.26
C ILE A 8 -3.52 -6.19 -26.35
N LYS A 9 -3.26 -7.45 -26.71
CA LYS A 9 -3.62 -8.58 -25.87
C LYS A 9 -2.61 -8.66 -24.74
N VAL A 10 -2.96 -8.08 -23.60
CA VAL A 10 -2.16 -8.16 -22.37
C VAL A 10 -2.39 -9.53 -21.75
N ASN A 11 -1.32 -10.26 -21.45
CA ASN A 11 -1.41 -11.48 -20.64
C ASN A 11 -1.51 -11.06 -19.17
N TYR A 12 -2.63 -11.38 -18.52
CA TYR A 12 -2.78 -11.17 -17.10
C TYR A 12 -2.10 -12.32 -16.33
N ILE A 13 -1.47 -11.97 -15.20
CA ILE A 13 -0.86 -12.96 -14.30
C ILE A 13 -1.86 -13.32 -13.19
N TYR A 14 -2.56 -12.32 -12.66
CA TYR A 14 -3.58 -12.47 -11.62
C TYR A 14 -4.82 -11.64 -11.97
N GLU A 15 -5.98 -12.10 -11.53
CA GLU A 15 -7.27 -11.44 -11.72
C GLU A 15 -8.12 -11.52 -10.45
N TRP A 16 -8.91 -10.47 -10.21
CA TRP A 16 -9.87 -10.41 -9.10
C TRP A 16 -11.24 -9.95 -9.59
N LYS A 17 -12.28 -10.61 -9.08
CA LYS A 17 -13.64 -10.06 -9.01
C LYS A 17 -13.77 -9.05 -7.88
N TYR A 18 -13.11 -9.33 -6.74
CA TYR A 18 -12.95 -8.44 -5.59
C TYR A 18 -11.77 -8.92 -4.74
N ALA A 19 -11.11 -8.00 -4.04
CA ALA A 19 -10.04 -8.34 -3.11
C ALA A 19 -10.59 -8.96 -1.81
N ASP A 20 -9.91 -9.99 -1.31
CA ASP A 20 -10.15 -10.64 -0.03
C ASP A 20 -8.79 -11.06 0.56
N TYR A 21 -8.75 -11.31 1.86
CA TYR A 21 -7.51 -11.48 2.62
C TYR A 21 -7.40 -12.89 3.21
N ILE A 22 -6.16 -13.25 3.59
CA ILE A 22 -5.92 -14.32 4.56
C ILE A 22 -6.24 -13.76 5.95
N TRP A 23 -7.36 -14.22 6.51
CA TRP A 23 -7.84 -13.79 7.83
C TRP A 23 -7.30 -14.70 8.93
N GLU A 24 -6.98 -14.14 10.10
CA GLU A 24 -6.56 -14.90 11.28
C GLU A 24 -7.68 -15.79 11.82
N SER A 25 -8.93 -15.32 11.68
CA SER A 25 -10.12 -16.05 12.06
C SER A 25 -11.34 -15.56 11.26
N ASN A 26 -12.40 -16.37 11.24
CA ASN A 26 -13.68 -15.93 10.68
C ASN A 26 -14.27 -14.76 11.48
N GLU A 27 -14.04 -14.72 12.80
CA GLU A 27 -14.47 -13.62 13.67
C GLU A 27 -13.82 -12.30 13.27
N GLN A 28 -12.51 -12.28 13.02
CA GLN A 28 -11.80 -11.08 12.54
C GLN A 28 -12.42 -10.56 11.23
N LYS A 29 -12.76 -11.47 10.31
CA LYS A 29 -13.41 -11.12 9.05
C LYS A 29 -14.81 -10.54 9.26
N GLU A 30 -15.62 -11.20 10.07
CA GLU A 30 -16.99 -10.76 10.36
C GLU A 30 -16.99 -9.39 11.05
N ASP A 31 -16.09 -9.17 12.01
CA ASP A 31 -15.92 -7.88 12.67
C ASP A 31 -15.49 -6.79 11.70
N ALA A 32 -14.57 -7.07 10.78
CA ALA A 32 -14.16 -6.12 9.76
C ALA A 32 -15.30 -5.76 8.79
N ILE A 33 -16.14 -6.73 8.43
CA ILE A 33 -17.34 -6.50 7.61
C ILE A 33 -18.38 -5.67 8.39
N ASN A 34 -18.66 -6.04 9.63
CA ASN A 34 -19.68 -5.41 10.46
C ASN A 34 -19.30 -3.97 10.85
N SER A 35 -18.01 -3.71 11.08
CA SER A 35 -17.47 -2.36 11.34
C SER A 35 -17.34 -1.51 10.07
N GLY A 36 -17.42 -2.13 8.89
CA GLY A 36 -17.24 -1.46 7.60
C GLY A 36 -15.78 -1.17 7.23
N THR A 37 -14.81 -1.62 8.03
CA THR A 37 -13.38 -1.52 7.71
C THR A 37 -12.98 -2.40 6.53
N TYR A 38 -13.71 -3.51 6.31
CA TYR A 38 -13.65 -4.30 5.09
C TYR A 38 -14.97 -4.22 4.29
N ASN A 39 -14.85 -3.73 3.06
CA ASN A 39 -15.96 -3.70 2.11
C ASN A 39 -15.44 -4.03 0.70
N ARG A 40 -15.92 -5.14 0.15
CA ARG A 40 -15.51 -5.66 -1.17
C ARG A 40 -15.69 -4.65 -2.30
N SER A 41 -16.71 -3.80 -2.22
CA SER A 41 -17.03 -2.82 -3.27
C SER A 41 -16.12 -1.59 -3.25
N THR A 42 -15.46 -1.33 -2.11
CA THR A 42 -14.59 -0.16 -1.92
C THR A 42 -13.13 -0.52 -1.65
N CYS A 43 -12.80 -1.82 -1.49
CA CYS A 43 -11.44 -2.35 -1.39
C CYS A 43 -10.74 -2.35 -2.77
N MET A 44 -10.31 -1.17 -3.22
CA MET A 44 -9.71 -0.96 -4.53
C MET A 44 -8.19 -1.13 -4.50
N LEU A 45 -7.67 -2.02 -5.34
CA LEU A 45 -6.22 -2.17 -5.55
C LEU A 45 -5.68 -0.97 -6.33
N PHE A 46 -4.54 -0.41 -5.88
CA PHE A 46 -4.09 0.91 -6.33
C PHE A 46 -2.67 0.93 -6.91
N ASP A 47 -1.75 0.15 -6.35
CA ASP A 47 -0.35 0.07 -6.79
C ASP A 47 0.17 -1.37 -6.67
N VAL A 48 1.23 -1.67 -7.44
CA VAL A 48 1.87 -2.99 -7.43
C VAL A 48 3.37 -2.88 -7.69
N ASP A 49 4.17 -3.64 -6.93
CA ASP A 49 5.61 -3.80 -7.21
C ASP A 49 6.04 -5.24 -6.91
N LYS A 50 7.10 -5.71 -7.58
CA LYS A 50 7.60 -7.08 -7.47
C LYS A 50 8.99 -7.10 -6.84
N ALA A 51 9.10 -7.81 -5.72
CA ALA A 51 10.37 -8.06 -5.07
C ALA A 51 11.20 -9.13 -5.80
N LYS A 52 12.51 -9.12 -5.54
CA LYS A 52 13.45 -10.09 -6.13
C LYS A 52 13.23 -11.51 -5.64
N ASP A 53 12.68 -11.67 -4.44
CA ASP A 53 12.32 -12.97 -3.84
C ASP A 53 11.06 -13.59 -4.46
N GLY A 54 10.39 -12.87 -5.37
CA GLY A 54 9.21 -13.33 -6.10
C GLY A 54 7.89 -12.80 -5.55
N ARG A 55 7.87 -12.24 -4.32
CA ARG A 55 6.67 -11.64 -3.73
C ARG A 55 6.21 -10.45 -4.56
N ILE A 56 4.90 -10.36 -4.76
CA ILE A 56 4.27 -9.21 -5.42
C ILE A 56 3.46 -8.47 -4.37
N PHE A 57 3.84 -7.22 -4.16
CA PHE A 57 3.22 -6.32 -3.21
C PHE A 57 2.12 -5.55 -3.91
N VAL A 58 0.96 -5.44 -3.27
CA VAL A 58 -0.18 -4.68 -3.73
C VAL A 58 -0.64 -3.72 -2.64
N THR A 59 -1.13 -2.56 -3.05
CA THR A 59 -1.75 -1.61 -2.14
C THR A 59 -3.25 -1.57 -2.35
N ALA A 60 -4.00 -1.42 -1.26
CA ALA A 60 -5.45 -1.22 -1.26
C ALA A 60 -5.74 0.07 -0.47
N SER A 61 -5.67 1.21 -1.15
CA SER A 61 -5.69 2.51 -0.48
C SER A 61 -7.09 2.89 0.02
N ASN A 62 -7.16 3.49 1.22
CA ASN A 62 -8.38 4.04 1.80
C ASN A 62 -8.57 5.54 1.52
N GLU A 63 -7.83 6.14 0.58
CA GLU A 63 -7.97 7.56 0.19
C GLU A 63 -9.39 7.95 -0.26
N LEU A 64 -10.13 6.99 -0.84
CA LEU A 64 -11.51 7.20 -1.31
C LEU A 64 -12.57 6.83 -0.25
N GLY A 65 -12.15 6.42 0.95
CA GLY A 65 -13.00 5.96 2.04
C GLY A 65 -12.56 4.61 2.58
N PRO A 66 -13.16 4.14 3.69
CA PRO A 66 -12.86 2.83 4.25
C PRO A 66 -13.30 1.70 3.32
N GLY A 67 -12.59 0.58 3.39
CA GLY A 67 -12.91 -0.62 2.62
C GLY A 67 -11.80 -1.64 2.59
N ALA A 68 -10.55 -1.21 2.76
CA ALA A 68 -9.40 -2.08 2.87
C ALA A 68 -8.93 -2.16 4.33
N PRO A 69 -9.06 -3.32 5.00
CA PRO A 69 -8.62 -3.50 6.38
C PRO A 69 -7.10 -3.59 6.50
N ALA A 70 -6.40 -4.00 5.43
CA ALA A 70 -4.95 -3.94 5.32
C ALA A 70 -4.57 -3.29 3.99
N THR A 71 -3.94 -2.11 4.05
CA THR A 71 -3.71 -1.29 2.85
C THR A 71 -2.42 -1.63 2.12
N LEU A 72 -1.61 -2.53 2.68
CA LEU A 72 -0.42 -3.12 2.08
C LEU A 72 -0.43 -4.63 2.31
N ALA A 73 -0.30 -5.38 1.22
CA ALA A 73 -0.33 -6.83 1.24
C ALA A 73 0.55 -7.44 0.16
N THR A 74 0.75 -8.75 0.24
CA THR A 74 1.34 -9.57 -0.83
C THR A 74 0.28 -10.50 -1.42
N ILE A 75 0.40 -10.82 -2.70
CA ILE A 75 -0.46 -11.81 -3.37
C ILE A 75 -0.01 -13.21 -2.96
N THR A 76 -0.95 -14.07 -2.56
CA THR A 76 -0.70 -15.49 -2.27
C THR A 76 -1.16 -16.39 -3.42
N ASP A 77 -0.79 -17.67 -3.36
CA ASP A 77 -1.29 -18.71 -4.27
C ASP A 77 -2.65 -19.30 -3.82
N GLU A 78 -3.14 -18.92 -2.63
CA GLU A 78 -4.45 -19.37 -2.14
C GLU A 78 -5.57 -18.64 -2.87
N ILE A 79 -6.53 -19.38 -3.41
CA ILE A 79 -7.61 -18.82 -4.24
C ILE A 79 -8.92 -18.78 -3.45
N GLY A 80 -9.41 -17.57 -3.19
CA GLY A 80 -10.75 -17.32 -2.69
C GLY A 80 -11.79 -17.15 -3.80
N PRO A 81 -13.07 -16.94 -3.44
CA PRO A 81 -14.14 -16.77 -4.44
C PRO A 81 -13.98 -15.52 -5.32
N GLY A 82 -13.22 -14.53 -4.84
CA GLY A 82 -12.92 -13.28 -5.52
C GLY A 82 -11.65 -13.31 -6.36
N GLY A 83 -10.76 -14.29 -6.20
CA GLY A 83 -9.42 -14.32 -6.78
C GLY A 83 -8.36 -14.75 -5.76
N PRO A 84 -7.06 -14.62 -6.09
CA PRO A 84 -5.97 -14.87 -5.15
C PRO A 84 -6.12 -14.08 -3.85
N LEU A 85 -5.86 -14.67 -2.70
CA LEU A 85 -5.98 -13.99 -1.42
C LEU A 85 -4.78 -13.07 -1.16
N LEU A 86 -5.03 -12.01 -0.42
CA LEU A 86 -4.01 -11.05 -0.01
C LEU A 86 -3.52 -11.37 1.40
N GLN A 87 -2.22 -11.51 1.58
CA GLN A 87 -1.57 -11.62 2.89
C GLN A 87 -1.13 -10.22 3.34
N PRO A 88 -1.71 -9.64 4.40
CA PRO A 88 -1.26 -8.36 4.95
C PRO A 88 0.23 -8.37 5.23
N TYR A 89 0.88 -7.25 4.94
CA TYR A 89 2.31 -7.11 5.11
C TYR A 89 2.67 -5.99 6.11
N PRO A 90 3.67 -6.19 6.98
CA PRO A 90 4.31 -7.48 7.28
C PRO A 90 3.35 -8.53 7.83
N ASP A 91 2.37 -8.09 8.63
CA ASP A 91 1.32 -8.90 9.21
C ASP A 91 0.15 -8.00 9.69
N TRP A 92 -0.91 -8.60 10.23
CA TRP A 92 -2.10 -7.86 10.69
C TRP A 92 -1.83 -6.84 11.80
N SER A 93 -0.76 -6.99 12.61
CA SER A 93 -0.45 -6.06 13.71
C SER A 93 -0.12 -4.65 13.20
N TRP A 94 0.33 -4.53 11.95
CA TRP A 94 0.61 -3.26 11.31
C TRP A 94 -0.63 -2.52 10.81
N HIS A 95 -1.77 -3.21 10.71
CA HIS A 95 -3.01 -2.66 10.14
C HIS A 95 -4.11 -2.46 11.19
N ASN A 96 -3.77 -2.65 12.47
CA ASN A 96 -4.73 -2.48 13.56
C ASN A 96 -4.97 -0.99 13.85
N SER A 97 -6.22 -0.57 13.78
CA SER A 97 -6.67 0.83 13.82
C SER A 97 -6.73 1.44 15.22
N ASN A 98 -5.88 1.01 16.16
CA ASN A 98 -5.87 1.52 17.54
C ASN A 98 -5.34 2.97 17.69
N CYS A 99 -5.38 3.77 16.62
CA CYS A 99 -5.07 5.20 16.59
C CYS A 99 -3.67 5.60 17.09
N THR A 100 -2.72 4.67 17.23
CA THR A 100 -1.37 5.00 17.73
C THR A 100 -0.46 5.62 16.68
N CYS A 101 -0.87 5.71 15.41
CA CYS A 101 -0.08 6.23 14.28
C CYS A 101 1.29 5.56 14.03
N ASP A 102 1.66 4.58 14.85
CA ASP A 102 2.88 3.76 14.74
C ASP A 102 2.76 2.73 13.61
N GLY A 103 1.54 2.26 13.32
CA GLY A 103 1.23 1.32 12.24
C GLY A 103 0.97 1.99 10.89
N ILE A 104 0.51 1.18 9.93
CA ILE A 104 0.09 1.61 8.60
C ILE A 104 -1.37 2.05 8.64
N VAL A 105 -1.67 3.22 8.05
CA VAL A 105 -3.04 3.74 7.95
C VAL A 105 -3.60 3.54 6.55
N SER A 106 -2.97 4.14 5.54
CA SER A 106 -3.44 4.10 4.16
C SER A 106 -2.29 4.23 3.19
N VAL A 107 -1.81 3.10 2.68
CA VAL A 107 -0.73 3.08 1.69
C VAL A 107 -1.27 3.44 0.33
N ILE A 108 -0.65 4.45 -0.28
CA ILE A 108 -0.98 4.89 -1.65
C ILE A 108 -0.01 4.35 -2.68
N ARG A 109 1.27 4.18 -2.32
CA ARG A 109 2.33 3.75 -3.24
C ARG A 109 3.38 2.91 -2.54
N VAL A 110 3.95 2.02 -3.32
CA VAL A 110 5.13 1.25 -2.94
C VAL A 110 6.22 1.41 -3.99
N HIS A 111 7.47 1.31 -3.54
CA HIS A 111 8.61 1.21 -4.44
C HIS A 111 9.64 0.26 -3.84
N ILE A 112 10.16 -0.67 -4.64
CA ILE A 112 11.15 -1.64 -4.17
C ILE A 112 12.51 -1.33 -4.77
N ARG A 113 13.49 -1.08 -3.89
CA ARG A 113 14.88 -0.87 -4.28
C ARG A 113 15.81 -1.45 -3.22
N CYS A 114 16.92 -2.05 -3.65
CA CYS A 114 17.94 -2.58 -2.73
C CYS A 114 17.41 -3.59 -1.70
N ASN A 115 16.44 -4.43 -2.09
CA ASN A 115 15.76 -5.38 -1.19
C ASN A 115 15.06 -4.71 0.00
N HIS A 116 14.62 -3.46 -0.20
CA HIS A 116 13.79 -2.73 0.74
C HIS A 116 12.55 -2.22 0.01
N ILE A 117 11.43 -2.21 0.71
CA ILE A 117 10.19 -1.62 0.24
C ILE A 117 10.00 -0.28 0.93
N PHE A 118 9.75 0.73 0.11
CA PHE A 118 9.42 2.09 0.50
C PHE A 118 7.90 2.22 0.41
N VAL A 119 7.27 2.39 1.55
CA VAL A 119 5.81 2.39 1.70
C VAL A 119 5.39 3.82 2.01
N LEU A 120 4.71 4.45 1.06
CA LEU A 120 4.19 5.80 1.23
C LEU A 120 2.78 5.72 1.81
N ASP A 121 2.68 5.99 3.11
CA ASP A 121 1.44 6.03 3.87
C ASP A 121 0.97 7.49 3.97
N SER A 122 -0.22 7.76 3.46
CA SER A 122 -0.80 9.10 3.49
C SER A 122 -1.35 9.50 4.85
N GLY A 123 -1.60 8.53 5.74
CA GLY A 123 -2.23 8.77 7.03
C GLY A 123 -3.70 9.16 6.93
N ARG A 124 -4.34 8.96 5.77
CA ARG A 124 -5.68 9.49 5.46
C ARG A 124 -6.67 8.38 5.10
N ILE A 125 -7.90 8.50 5.61
CA ILE A 125 -9.03 7.63 5.28
C ILE A 125 -10.17 8.51 4.78
N GLY A 126 -10.54 8.38 3.51
CA GLY A 126 -11.55 9.25 2.90
C GLY A 126 -11.13 10.72 3.02
N PRO A 127 -11.95 11.62 3.58
CA PRO A 127 -11.57 13.02 3.84
C PRO A 127 -10.76 13.21 5.14
N ASP A 128 -10.67 12.19 5.99
CA ASP A 128 -10.18 12.33 7.36
C ASP A 128 -8.67 12.08 7.46
N GLN A 129 -7.92 13.07 7.95
CA GLN A 129 -6.51 12.92 8.27
C GLN A 129 -6.36 12.29 9.66
N ILE A 130 -5.96 11.02 9.71
CA ILE A 130 -5.82 10.26 10.95
C ILE A 130 -4.44 10.47 11.57
N CYS A 131 -3.40 10.43 10.75
CA CYS A 131 -2.00 10.53 11.16
C CYS A 131 -1.20 11.42 10.21
N ASN A 132 -0.06 11.95 10.62
CA ASN A 132 0.84 12.60 9.65
C ASN A 132 1.28 11.60 8.56
N PRO A 133 1.43 12.05 7.30
CA PRO A 133 1.95 11.19 6.26
C PRO A 133 3.38 10.75 6.57
N LYS A 134 3.72 9.53 6.16
CA LYS A 134 5.01 8.94 6.48
C LYS A 134 5.49 8.02 5.37
N LEU A 135 6.81 7.96 5.23
CA LEU A 135 7.49 6.96 4.43
C LEU A 135 8.08 5.91 5.38
N LEU A 136 7.53 4.70 5.33
CA LEU A 136 8.05 3.54 6.05
C LEU A 136 8.99 2.78 5.11
N ILE A 137 10.14 2.35 5.63
CA ILE A 137 11.11 1.56 4.88
C ILE A 137 11.28 0.23 5.59
N PHE A 138 10.93 -0.86 4.91
CA PHE A 138 11.11 -2.21 5.43
C PHE A 138 12.22 -2.94 4.69
N ASN A 139 12.98 -3.75 5.42
CA ASN A 139 13.91 -4.71 4.84
C ASN A 139 13.13 -5.97 4.42
N LEU A 140 13.17 -6.30 3.13
CA LEU A 140 12.44 -7.46 2.59
C LEU A 140 13.10 -8.80 2.91
N LYS A 141 14.29 -8.82 3.54
CA LYS A 141 14.95 -10.07 3.93
C LYS A 141 14.26 -10.72 5.14
N ASP A 142 13.83 -9.90 6.09
CA ASP A 142 13.29 -10.30 7.38
C ASP A 142 12.00 -9.55 7.74
N ASP A 143 11.46 -8.78 6.79
CA ASP A 143 10.24 -7.98 6.88
C ASP A 143 10.22 -6.98 8.05
N THR A 144 11.40 -6.51 8.46
CA THR A 144 11.56 -5.57 9.58
C THR A 144 11.51 -4.11 9.13
N LEU A 145 10.88 -3.24 9.93
CA LEU A 145 10.95 -1.80 9.73
C LEU A 145 12.36 -1.30 10.05
N VAL A 146 13.02 -0.67 9.09
CA VAL A 146 14.37 -0.10 9.27
C VAL A 146 14.37 1.41 9.47
N LYS A 147 13.37 2.13 8.93
CA LYS A 147 13.30 3.59 9.05
C LYS A 147 11.88 4.11 8.82
N THR A 148 11.49 5.10 9.61
CA THR A 148 10.31 5.94 9.39
C THR A 148 10.76 7.36 9.10
N ILE A 149 10.27 7.95 8.02
CA ILE A 149 10.47 9.36 7.68
C ILE A 149 9.10 10.04 7.72
N TYR A 150 8.88 10.90 8.70
CA TYR A 150 7.66 11.69 8.78
C TYR A 150 7.71 12.84 7.77
N ILE A 151 6.60 13.02 7.07
CA ILE A 151 6.42 14.10 6.10
C ILE A 151 5.60 15.19 6.81
N PRO A 152 6.12 16.41 6.95
CA PRO A 152 5.38 17.51 7.54
C PRO A 152 4.05 17.74 6.79
N PHE A 153 2.96 17.85 7.55
CA PHE A 153 1.62 17.95 6.97
C PHE A 153 1.43 19.22 6.12
N ASP A 154 2.06 20.33 6.51
CA ASP A 154 2.09 21.59 5.76
C ASP A 154 2.83 21.49 4.42
N ILE A 155 3.76 20.53 4.29
CA ILE A 155 4.37 20.17 3.01
C ILE A 155 3.43 19.29 2.19
N ALA A 156 2.74 18.34 2.83
CA ALA A 156 1.86 17.40 2.15
C ALA A 156 0.53 17.99 1.67
N SER A 157 0.03 19.00 2.35
CA SER A 157 -1.30 19.59 2.15
C SER A 157 -1.22 21.09 1.90
N ASN A 158 -2.25 21.66 1.28
CA ASN A 158 -2.44 23.10 1.15
C ASN A 158 -3.13 23.69 2.40
N ALA A 159 -3.38 25.00 2.41
CA ALA A 159 -3.97 25.69 3.55
C ALA A 159 -5.39 25.21 3.92
N THR A 160 -6.12 24.57 3.00
CA THR A 160 -7.44 23.97 3.26
C THR A 160 -7.35 22.50 3.67
N GLY A 161 -6.13 21.97 3.88
CA GLY A 161 -5.91 20.56 4.21
C GLY A 161 -5.97 19.61 3.00
N SER A 162 -6.08 20.14 1.77
CA SER A 162 -6.15 19.32 0.56
C SER A 162 -4.75 19.09 -0.01
N GLY A 163 -4.45 17.84 -0.35
CA GLY A 163 -3.21 17.47 -1.02
C GLY A 163 -3.27 16.01 -1.46
N LEU A 164 -2.50 15.66 -2.49
CA LEU A 164 -2.33 14.30 -2.93
C LEU A 164 -0.85 13.97 -3.05
N LEU A 165 -0.43 12.97 -2.28
CA LEU A 165 0.86 12.33 -2.44
C LEU A 165 0.83 11.44 -3.68
N VAL A 166 1.82 11.57 -4.58
CA VAL A 166 1.76 10.90 -5.89
C VAL A 166 2.59 9.63 -5.95
N VAL A 167 3.91 9.74 -6.10
CA VAL A 167 4.86 8.63 -6.21
C VAL A 167 6.16 9.04 -5.56
N PRO A 168 6.74 8.22 -4.67
CA PRO A 168 8.10 8.47 -4.20
C PRO A 168 9.10 8.05 -5.27
N TYR A 169 10.01 8.94 -5.65
CA TYR A 169 11.20 8.58 -6.42
C TYR A 169 12.36 8.35 -5.46
N VAL A 170 12.90 7.14 -5.46
CA VAL A 170 14.03 6.75 -4.61
C VAL A 170 15.27 6.60 -5.48
N TYR A 171 16.21 7.52 -5.31
CA TYR A 171 17.53 7.43 -5.91
C TYR A 171 18.53 6.84 -4.91
N VAL A 172 19.16 5.74 -5.30
CA VAL A 172 20.26 5.12 -4.55
C VAL A 172 21.56 5.29 -5.36
N PRO A 173 22.52 6.10 -4.90
CA PRO A 173 23.78 6.29 -5.61
C PRO A 173 24.70 5.08 -5.45
N GLY A 174 25.18 4.54 -6.57
CA GLY A 174 26.14 3.44 -6.59
C GLY A 174 25.52 2.09 -6.19
N GLU A 175 26.22 1.35 -5.34
CA GLU A 175 25.80 0.04 -4.85
C GLU A 175 24.79 0.16 -3.70
N CYS A 176 24.01 -0.90 -3.48
CA CYS A 176 23.02 -0.99 -2.40
C CYS A 176 23.63 -1.07 -0.98
N THR A 177 24.94 -0.85 -0.83
CA THR A 177 25.64 -0.80 0.46
C THR A 177 25.47 0.57 1.11
N HIS A 178 25.05 0.62 2.38
CA HIS A 178 24.81 1.87 3.13
C HIS A 178 23.84 2.84 2.43
N PHE A 179 22.89 2.32 1.65
CA PHE A 179 22.00 3.18 0.86
C PHE A 179 21.11 4.06 1.76
N LEU A 180 20.75 3.63 2.96
CA LEU A 180 19.91 4.40 3.90
C LEU A 180 20.52 5.76 4.27
N ASP A 181 21.85 5.89 4.20
CA ASP A 181 22.59 7.12 4.52
C ASP A 181 22.74 8.05 3.32
N LYS A 182 22.66 7.50 2.10
CA LYS A 182 22.99 8.20 0.85
C LYS A 182 21.80 8.38 -0.09
N MET A 183 20.69 7.67 0.18
CA MET A 183 19.52 7.72 -0.68
C MET A 183 18.92 9.12 -0.69
N ILE A 184 18.44 9.51 -1.86
CA ILE A 184 17.63 10.70 -2.03
C ILE A 184 16.21 10.20 -2.30
N VAL A 185 15.28 10.60 -1.44
CA VAL A 185 13.86 10.36 -1.67
C VAL A 185 13.22 11.68 -2.07
N SER A 186 12.66 11.72 -3.27
CA SER A 186 11.84 12.83 -3.75
C SER A 186 10.39 12.41 -3.73
N ILE A 187 9.58 13.09 -2.92
CA ILE A 187 8.14 12.84 -2.83
C ILE A 187 7.44 13.97 -3.58
N PHE A 188 6.58 13.61 -4.52
CA PHE A 188 5.81 14.57 -5.31
C PHE A 188 4.42 14.79 -4.70
N PHE A 189 4.00 16.05 -4.70
CA PHE A 189 2.74 16.50 -4.12
C PHE A 189 1.95 17.26 -5.18
N LEU A 190 0.65 17.01 -5.25
CA LEU A 190 -0.31 17.84 -5.96
C LEU A 190 -1.12 18.61 -4.91
N LYS A 191 -1.14 19.94 -5.02
CA LYS A 191 -1.81 20.87 -4.11
C LYS A 191 -2.87 21.69 -4.83
#